data_AF-A0A8D3D4C2-F1
#
_entry.id   AF-A0A8D3D4C2-F1
#
_cell.length_a   1.000
_cell.length_b   1.000
_cell.length_c   1.000
_cell.angle_alpha   90.00
_cell.angle_beta   90.00
_cell.angle_gamma   90.00
#
_symmetry.space_group_name_H-M   'P 1'
#
loop_
_entity.id
_entity.type
_entity.pdbx_description
1 polymer ?
#
loop_
_entity_poly.entity_id
_entity_poly.type
_entity_poly.pdbx_seq_one_letter_code
_entity_poly.pdbx_strand_id
1 'polypeptide(L)'
;MMRLWPVVVTVLLTAAVARYVYIPLPDTIQEPWKLMMVAAGLRTSMHLASLKDWLGCDHYIKSVGPSPSSESADGATKAGSDGGGVVPGVKVSDITLAGIPVRVYEPPAGGEGHLRRGLMYFHGGDWAFGSAERRSSDALNRMVSDELNTVVASVEYRRYPEVHFPVPYLDCLAAAKHFLSTEVLAKYAIDPERVAVSGASSGGGIWPLRSLRRFPSMTV
;
A
#
# COMPACT_ATOMS: atom_id res chain seq x y z
N MET A 1 36.19 11.50 48.73
CA MET A 1 35.82 12.55 47.75
C MET A 1 34.91 11.91 46.70
N MET A 2 33.60 12.11 46.78
CA MET A 2 32.67 11.57 45.77
C MET A 2 32.94 12.26 44.43
N ARG A 3 33.21 11.49 43.38
CA ARG A 3 33.31 12.03 42.02
C ARG A 3 31.91 12.54 41.66
N LEU A 4 31.73 13.86 41.59
CA LEU A 4 30.45 14.50 41.22
C LEU A 4 30.10 14.28 39.74
N TRP A 5 31.10 13.97 38.92
CA TRP A 5 30.97 13.81 37.47
C TRP A 5 29.95 12.74 37.04
N PRO A 6 29.96 11.51 37.56
CA PRO A 6 28.98 10.50 37.19
C PRO A 6 27.55 10.89 37.58
N VAL A 7 27.36 11.62 38.68
CA VAL A 7 26.04 12.09 39.11
C VAL A 7 25.49 13.11 38.12
N VAL A 8 26.32 14.09 37.73
CA VAL A 8 25.94 15.10 36.74
C VAL A 8 25.59 14.46 35.39
N VAL A 9 26.40 13.51 34.92
CA VAL A 9 26.16 12.79 33.66
C VAL A 9 24.83 12.02 33.71
N THR A 10 24.55 11.29 34.80
CA THR A 10 23.30 10.55 34.94
C THR A 10 22.07 11.46 34.94
N VAL A 11 22.13 12.61 35.62
CA VAL A 11 21.02 13.58 35.65
C VAL A 11 20.76 14.15 34.25
N LEU A 12 21.83 14.54 33.53
CA LEU A 12 21.70 15.09 32.17
C LEU A 12 21.15 14.05 31.18
N LEU A 13 21.63 12.81 31.24
CA LEU A 13 21.12 11.71 30.41
C LEU A 13 19.64 11.44 30.69
N THR A 14 19.25 11.42 31.97
CA THR A 14 17.85 11.19 32.37
C THR A 14 16.95 12.33 31.87
N ALA A 15 17.39 13.58 31.98
CA ALA A 15 16.65 14.73 31.46
C ALA A 15 16.54 14.71 29.93
N ALA A 16 17.59 14.29 29.22
CA ALA A 16 17.57 14.14 27.77
C ALA A 16 16.59 13.04 27.31
N VAL A 17 16.60 11.88 27.98
CA VAL A 17 15.64 10.78 27.71
C VAL A 17 14.21 11.24 27.99
N ALA A 18 13.98 11.89 29.14
CA ALA A 18 12.66 12.41 29.50
C ALA A 18 12.14 13.41 28.45
N ARG A 19 13.00 14.34 28.00
CA ARG A 19 12.67 15.30 26.93
C ARG A 19 12.39 14.60 25.60
N TYR A 20 13.13 13.55 25.26
CA TYR A 20 12.95 12.81 24.03
C TYR A 20 11.61 12.05 23.99
N VAL A 21 11.21 11.45 25.11
CA VAL A 21 9.90 10.79 25.26
C VAL A 21 8.76 11.81 25.28
N TYR A 22 8.99 12.98 25.89
CA TYR A 22 7.98 14.02 26.04
C TYR A 22 7.49 14.61 24.71
N ILE A 23 6.17 14.51 24.48
CA ILE A 23 5.43 15.27 23.47
C ILE A 23 4.22 15.88 24.20
N PRO A 24 3.97 17.20 24.08
CA PRO A 24 2.77 17.79 24.66
C PRO A 24 1.54 17.23 23.95
N LEU A 25 0.72 16.48 24.70
CA LEU A 25 -0.53 15.90 24.22
C LEU A 25 -1.72 16.58 24.90
N PRO A 26 -2.89 16.69 24.24
CA PRO A 26 -4.09 17.24 24.85
C PRO A 26 -4.55 16.39 26.05
N ASP A 27 -5.12 17.05 27.07
CA ASP A 27 -5.59 16.41 28.31
C ASP A 27 -6.80 15.47 28.11
N THR A 28 -7.33 15.38 26.89
CA THR A 28 -8.45 14.50 26.54
C THR A 28 -8.06 13.03 26.37
N ILE A 29 -6.76 12.70 26.40
CA ILE A 29 -6.25 11.35 26.23
C ILE A 29 -6.13 10.67 27.60
N GLN A 30 -6.78 9.53 27.79
CA GLN A 30 -6.74 8.82 29.08
C GLN A 30 -5.36 8.27 29.44
N GLU A 31 -4.56 7.85 28.44
CA GLU A 31 -3.25 7.23 28.66
C GLU A 31 -2.14 7.87 27.80
N PRO A 32 -1.80 9.15 28.04
CA PRO A 32 -0.87 9.90 27.18
C PRO A 32 0.54 9.30 27.20
N TRP A 33 0.97 8.72 28.33
CA TRP A 33 2.29 8.09 28.45
C TRP A 33 2.47 6.90 27.50
N LYS A 34 1.41 6.12 27.20
CA LYS A 34 1.50 5.00 26.25
C LYS A 34 1.76 5.51 24.84
N LEU A 35 1.05 6.55 24.43
CA LEU A 35 1.26 7.20 23.13
C LEU A 35 2.65 7.82 23.04
N MET A 36 3.12 8.45 24.11
CA MET A 36 4.48 9.01 24.18
C MET A 36 5.55 7.92 24.04
N MET A 37 5.37 6.76 24.67
CA MET A 37 6.28 5.62 24.53
C MET A 37 6.26 5.03 23.11
N VAL A 38 5.09 4.88 22.51
CA VAL A 38 4.94 4.42 21.12
C VAL A 38 5.60 5.41 20.15
N ALA A 39 5.37 6.71 20.32
CA ALA A 39 5.97 7.76 19.50
C ALA A 39 7.50 7.88 19.70
N ALA A 40 7.99 7.66 20.93
CA ALA A 40 9.42 7.57 21.19
C ALA A 40 10.04 6.37 20.46
N GLY A 41 9.38 5.20 20.50
CA GLY A 41 9.79 4.00 19.79
C GLY A 41 9.80 4.16 18.26
N LEU A 42 8.80 4.84 17.70
CA LEU A 42 8.77 5.14 16.26
C LEU A 42 9.89 6.12 15.86
N ARG A 43 10.17 7.14 16.67
CA ARG A 43 11.28 8.06 16.39
C ARG A 43 12.64 7.37 16.50
N THR A 44 12.84 6.48 17.47
CA THR A 44 14.11 5.76 17.59
C THR A 44 14.33 4.82 16.41
N SER A 45 13.28 4.16 15.90
CA SER A 45 13.41 3.33 14.71
C SER A 45 13.78 4.16 13.47
N MET A 46 13.19 5.35 13.29
CA MET A 46 13.56 6.28 12.21
C MET A 46 15.01 6.77 12.35
N HIS A 47 15.47 7.12 13.55
CA HIS A 47 16.87 7.51 13.77
C HIS A 47 17.84 6.35 13.50
N LEU A 48 17.47 5.14 13.91
CA LEU A 48 18.28 3.94 13.64
C LEU A 48 18.36 3.66 12.13
N ALA A 49 17.25 3.80 11.40
CA ALA A 49 17.23 3.66 9.95
C ALA A 49 18.09 4.74 9.27
N SER A 50 18.04 5.98 9.74
CA SER A 50 18.89 7.06 9.23
C SER A 50 20.36 6.82 9.52
N LEU A 51 20.70 6.25 10.68
CA LEU A 51 22.06 5.86 11.00
C LEU A 51 22.55 4.73 10.09
N LYS A 52 21.71 3.72 9.81
CA LYS A 52 22.04 2.63 8.87
C LYS A 52 22.28 3.13 7.45
N ASP A 53 21.45 4.07 6.99
CA ASP A 53 21.60 4.74 5.70
C ASP A 53 22.90 5.54 5.62
N TRP A 54 23.20 6.33 6.65
CA TRP A 54 24.45 7.08 6.75
C TRP A 54 25.70 6.20 6.80
N LEU A 55 25.61 5.03 7.45
CA LEU A 55 26.68 4.02 7.48
C LEU A 55 26.78 3.21 6.17
N GLY A 56 25.87 3.43 5.21
CA GLY A 56 25.81 2.69 3.94
C GLY A 56 25.38 1.23 4.08
N CYS A 57 24.79 0.84 5.22
CA CYS A 57 24.39 -0.54 5.48
C CYS A 57 23.09 -0.92 4.77
N ASP A 58 22.15 0.01 4.63
CA ASP A 58 20.84 -0.20 3.98
C ASP A 58 20.20 1.16 3.67
N HIS A 59 19.27 1.21 2.71
CA HIS A 59 18.58 2.45 2.35
C HIS A 59 17.51 2.81 3.40
N TYR A 60 17.43 4.07 3.83
CA TYR A 60 16.52 4.56 4.90
C TYR A 60 15.10 3.98 4.81
N ILE A 61 14.48 4.08 3.63
CA ILE A 61 13.12 3.57 3.39
C ILE A 61 13.02 2.04 3.54
N LYS A 62 14.02 1.27 3.13
CA LYS A 62 14.04 -0.19 3.32
C LYS A 62 14.16 -0.55 4.80
N SER A 63 14.87 0.26 5.57
CA SER A 63 15.06 0.10 7.02
C SER A 63 13.88 0.58 7.88
N VAL A 64 13.09 1.55 7.41
CA VAL A 64 11.85 2.03 8.07
C VAL A 64 10.63 1.20 7.66
N GLY A 65 10.65 0.64 6.45
CA GLY A 65 9.59 -0.21 5.94
C GLY A 65 9.37 -1.47 6.76
N PRO A 66 8.24 -2.17 6.54
CA PRO A 66 8.10 -3.51 7.06
C PRO A 66 9.32 -4.33 6.62
N SER A 67 9.98 -5.00 7.57
CA SER A 67 11.12 -5.87 7.27
C SER A 67 10.75 -6.80 6.11
N PRO A 68 11.68 -7.14 5.18
CA PRO A 68 11.41 -8.15 4.15
C PRO A 68 10.99 -9.49 4.76
N SER A 69 11.38 -9.78 6.01
CA SER A 69 10.87 -10.92 6.76
C SER A 69 9.40 -10.80 7.20
N SER A 70 8.85 -9.59 7.35
CA SER A 70 7.42 -9.35 7.60
C SER A 70 6.58 -9.35 6.32
N GLU A 71 7.14 -8.91 5.18
CA GLU A 71 6.51 -9.11 3.86
C GLU A 71 6.53 -10.59 3.46
N SER A 72 7.62 -11.31 3.77
CA SER A 72 7.75 -12.75 3.52
C SER A 72 7.04 -13.62 4.57
N ALA A 73 6.85 -13.16 5.82
CA ALA A 73 6.06 -13.89 6.82
C ALA A 73 4.56 -13.88 6.50
N ASP A 74 4.08 -12.86 5.78
CA ASP A 74 2.75 -12.87 5.17
C ASP A 74 2.67 -13.82 3.94
N GLY A 75 3.80 -14.08 3.27
CA GLY A 75 3.91 -15.08 2.19
C GLY A 75 4.24 -16.51 2.63
N ALA A 76 4.76 -16.71 3.85
CA ALA A 76 5.24 -17.99 4.37
C ALA A 76 4.41 -18.55 5.54
N THR A 77 3.31 -17.90 5.92
CA THR A 77 2.27 -18.56 6.72
C THR A 77 1.43 -19.45 5.81
N LYS A 78 1.88 -20.72 5.72
CA LYS A 78 1.14 -21.87 5.20
C LYS A 78 -0.36 -21.74 5.48
N ALA A 79 -1.15 -22.11 4.47
CA ALA A 79 -2.55 -22.48 4.56
C ALA A 79 -2.90 -23.03 5.97
N GLY A 80 -3.63 -22.24 6.74
CA GLY A 80 -3.93 -22.54 8.13
C GLY A 80 -4.87 -21.52 8.76
N SER A 81 -6.16 -21.87 8.71
CA SER A 81 -7.26 -21.47 9.59
C SER A 81 -7.69 -19.99 9.62
N ASP A 82 -8.86 -19.79 8.98
CA ASP A 82 -10.03 -19.01 9.42
C ASP A 82 -9.95 -17.49 9.54
N GLY A 83 -10.52 -16.82 8.54
CA GLY A 83 -11.11 -15.48 8.73
C GLY A 83 -11.33 -14.60 7.51
N GLY A 84 -10.62 -14.77 6.38
CA GLY A 84 -10.80 -13.83 5.26
C GLY A 84 -10.00 -14.06 3.97
N GLY A 85 -9.55 -15.29 3.69
CA GLY A 85 -8.53 -15.51 2.65
C GLY A 85 -8.99 -16.12 1.32
N VAL A 86 -10.19 -16.70 1.22
CA VAL A 86 -10.67 -17.32 -0.02
C VAL A 86 -12.15 -17.03 -0.14
N VAL A 87 -12.50 -16.10 -1.02
CA VAL A 87 -13.90 -15.92 -1.43
C VAL A 87 -14.19 -16.99 -2.49
N PRO A 88 -15.06 -17.98 -2.21
CA PRO A 88 -15.31 -19.08 -3.14
C PRO A 88 -15.84 -18.54 -4.47
N GLY A 89 -15.11 -18.78 -5.57
CA GLY A 89 -15.56 -18.44 -6.92
C GLY A 89 -14.88 -17.22 -7.57
N VAL A 90 -14.13 -16.40 -6.83
CA VAL A 90 -13.33 -15.33 -7.45
C VAL A 90 -12.07 -15.94 -8.09
N LYS A 91 -11.98 -15.84 -9.42
CA LYS A 91 -10.80 -16.27 -10.18
C LYS A 91 -9.75 -15.16 -10.14
N VAL A 92 -8.51 -15.53 -9.81
CA VAL A 92 -7.40 -14.59 -9.77
C VAL A 92 -6.38 -14.97 -10.81
N SER A 93 -5.91 -13.97 -11.56
CA SER A 93 -4.89 -14.15 -12.60
C SER A 93 -3.94 -12.98 -12.61
N ASP A 94 -2.66 -13.25 -12.87
CA ASP A 94 -1.64 -12.23 -13.04
C ASP A 94 -1.40 -12.01 -14.53
N ILE A 95 -1.50 -10.75 -14.94
CA ILE A 95 -1.30 -10.31 -16.32
C ILE A 95 -0.31 -9.14 -16.37
N THR A 96 0.01 -8.72 -17.58
CA THR A 96 0.84 -7.54 -17.81
C THR A 96 0.08 -6.55 -18.68
N LEU A 97 -0.10 -5.32 -18.21
CA LEU A 97 -0.71 -4.22 -18.96
C LEU A 97 0.36 -3.16 -19.22
N ALA A 98 0.67 -2.87 -20.49
CA ALA A 98 1.73 -1.92 -20.86
C ALA A 98 3.12 -2.21 -20.25
N GLY A 99 3.45 -3.49 -20.01
CA GLY A 99 4.69 -3.88 -19.33
C GLY A 99 4.64 -3.82 -17.80
N ILE A 100 3.47 -3.51 -17.21
CA ILE A 100 3.28 -3.37 -15.77
C ILE A 100 2.53 -4.60 -15.24
N PRO A 101 3.01 -5.27 -14.18
CA PRO A 101 2.30 -6.39 -13.59
C PRO A 101 0.98 -5.93 -12.97
N VAL A 102 -0.09 -6.68 -13.27
CA VAL A 102 -1.45 -6.41 -12.77
C VAL A 102 -2.09 -7.72 -12.36
N ARG A 103 -2.59 -7.78 -11.14
CA ARG A 103 -3.39 -8.89 -10.64
C ARG A 103 -4.87 -8.61 -10.86
N VAL A 104 -5.54 -9.49 -11.59
CA VAL A 104 -6.96 -9.37 -11.95
C VAL A 104 -7.79 -10.36 -11.15
N TYR A 105 -8.87 -9.85 -10.55
CA TYR A 105 -9.89 -10.58 -9.80
C TYR A 105 -11.17 -10.58 -10.63
N GLU A 106 -11.59 -11.76 -11.06
CA GLU A 106 -12.80 -11.98 -11.84
C GLU A 106 -13.89 -12.59 -10.92
N PRO A 107 -15.07 -11.97 -10.81
CA PRO A 107 -16.15 -12.51 -9.98
C PRO A 107 -16.75 -13.79 -10.59
N PRO A 108 -17.29 -14.70 -9.76
CA PRO A 108 -17.88 -15.96 -10.21
C PRO A 108 -19.12 -15.76 -11.09
N ALA A 109 -19.92 -14.74 -10.79
CA ALA A 109 -21.23 -14.54 -11.38
C ALA A 109 -21.24 -13.40 -12.41
N GLY A 110 -20.89 -13.69 -13.67
CA GLY A 110 -21.23 -12.79 -14.77
C GLY A 110 -21.58 -13.64 -15.99
N GLY A 111 -22.85 -14.00 -16.05
CA GLY A 111 -23.43 -14.88 -17.06
C GLY A 111 -23.25 -14.34 -18.48
N GLU A 112 -23.29 -15.28 -19.42
CA GLU A 112 -23.26 -15.02 -20.86
C GLU A 112 -24.24 -13.88 -21.21
N GLY A 113 -23.70 -12.76 -21.73
CA GLY A 113 -24.49 -11.66 -22.30
C GLY A 113 -24.55 -10.36 -21.50
N HIS A 114 -24.01 -10.27 -20.27
CA HIS A 114 -24.02 -9.03 -19.49
C HIS A 114 -22.62 -8.46 -19.24
N LEU A 115 -22.43 -7.18 -19.60
CA LEU A 115 -21.20 -6.44 -19.29
C LEU A 115 -21.08 -6.20 -17.77
N ARG A 116 -19.88 -6.43 -17.24
CA ARG A 116 -19.47 -6.30 -15.84
C ARG A 116 -18.92 -4.90 -15.57
N ARG A 117 -18.88 -4.50 -14.30
CA ARG A 117 -18.17 -3.28 -13.87
C ARG A 117 -16.67 -3.54 -13.85
N GLY A 118 -15.88 -2.49 -14.07
CA GLY A 118 -14.42 -2.52 -13.93
C GLY A 118 -13.96 -1.65 -12.77
N LEU A 119 -12.99 -2.12 -12.00
CA LEU A 119 -12.35 -1.35 -10.94
C LEU A 119 -10.83 -1.47 -11.06
N MET A 120 -10.14 -0.36 -11.21
CA MET A 120 -8.70 -0.32 -11.02
C MET A 120 -8.36 0.02 -9.58
N TYR A 121 -7.50 -0.79 -8.97
CA TYR A 121 -7.05 -0.62 -7.61
C TYR A 121 -5.55 -0.31 -7.57
N PHE A 122 -5.20 0.79 -6.89
CA PHE A 122 -3.83 1.16 -6.59
C PHE A 122 -3.56 0.95 -5.11
N HIS A 123 -2.64 0.04 -4.78
CA HIS A 123 -2.31 -0.23 -3.38
C HIS A 123 -1.70 1.00 -2.69
N GLY A 124 -1.76 1.03 -1.36
CA GLY A 124 -1.13 2.08 -0.56
C GLY A 124 0.31 1.75 -0.20
N GLY A 125 0.96 2.71 0.46
CA GLY A 125 2.31 2.56 1.00
C GLY A 125 3.26 3.69 0.64
N ASP A 126 2.75 4.90 0.43
CA ASP A 126 3.55 6.11 0.19
C ASP A 126 4.56 5.97 -0.95
N TRP A 127 4.19 5.23 -2.00
CA TRP A 127 5.02 4.94 -3.18
C TRP A 127 6.27 4.09 -2.92
N ALA A 128 6.49 3.69 -1.67
CA ALA A 128 7.67 3.00 -1.18
C ALA A 128 7.36 1.60 -0.64
N PHE A 129 6.14 1.38 -0.17
CA PHE A 129 5.70 0.18 0.55
C PHE A 129 4.49 -0.46 -0.13
N GLY A 130 4.19 -1.70 0.28
CA GLY A 130 3.02 -2.44 -0.17
C GLY A 130 3.21 -3.14 -1.51
N SER A 131 2.28 -4.04 -1.82
CA SER A 131 2.23 -4.79 -3.07
C SER A 131 0.78 -5.20 -3.36
N ALA A 132 0.46 -5.37 -4.64
CA ALA A 132 -0.77 -6.00 -5.10
C ALA A 132 -0.98 -7.41 -4.52
N GLU A 133 0.10 -8.11 -4.15
CA GLU A 133 0.03 -9.46 -3.56
C GLU A 133 -0.15 -9.47 -2.05
N ARG A 134 -0.02 -8.30 -1.39
CA ARG A 134 -0.10 -8.23 0.07
C ARG A 134 -1.45 -8.76 0.51
N ARG A 135 -1.45 -9.69 1.48
CA ARG A 135 -2.65 -10.41 1.94
C ARG A 135 -3.85 -9.52 2.25
N SER A 136 -3.61 -8.35 2.86
CA SER A 136 -4.66 -7.37 3.16
C SER A 136 -5.28 -6.77 1.90
N SER A 137 -4.48 -6.41 0.90
CA SER A 137 -4.95 -5.92 -0.39
C SER A 137 -5.62 -7.03 -1.21
N ASP A 138 -5.07 -8.25 -1.20
CA ASP A 138 -5.64 -9.40 -1.90
C ASP A 138 -7.02 -9.79 -1.35
N ALA A 139 -7.16 -9.88 -0.02
CA ALA A 139 -8.44 -10.19 0.63
C ALA A 139 -9.50 -9.14 0.34
N LEU A 140 -9.15 -7.85 0.41
CA LEU A 140 -10.06 -6.74 0.08
C LEU A 140 -10.50 -6.78 -1.38
N ASN A 141 -9.56 -7.00 -2.31
CA ASN A 141 -9.90 -7.04 -3.75
C ASN A 141 -10.78 -8.24 -4.11
N ARG A 142 -10.58 -9.40 -3.46
CA ARG A 142 -11.48 -10.55 -3.61
C ARG A 142 -12.88 -10.25 -3.12
N MET A 143 -13.01 -9.67 -1.92
CA MET A 143 -14.29 -9.28 -1.33
C MET A 143 -15.03 -8.28 -2.22
N VAL A 144 -14.33 -7.23 -2.67
CA VAL A 144 -14.89 -6.21 -3.57
C VAL A 144 -15.33 -6.81 -4.90
N SER A 145 -14.52 -7.73 -5.46
CA SER A 145 -14.86 -8.38 -6.72
C SER A 145 -16.15 -9.19 -6.61
N ASP A 146 -16.27 -9.99 -5.55
CA ASP A 146 -17.43 -10.84 -5.28
C ASP A 146 -18.69 -10.02 -4.94
N GLU A 147 -18.63 -9.16 -3.92
CA GLU A 147 -19.79 -8.40 -3.42
C GLU A 147 -20.35 -7.42 -4.45
N LEU A 148 -19.49 -6.78 -5.25
CA LEU A 148 -19.91 -5.78 -6.24
C LEU A 148 -20.08 -6.35 -7.64
N ASN A 149 -19.82 -7.65 -7.83
CA ASN A 149 -19.75 -8.32 -9.12
C ASN A 149 -18.93 -7.49 -10.13
N THR A 150 -17.69 -7.18 -9.75
CA THR A 150 -16.82 -6.23 -10.44
C THR A 150 -15.47 -6.88 -10.74
N VAL A 151 -14.96 -6.68 -11.96
CA VAL A 151 -13.60 -7.08 -12.30
C VAL A 151 -12.63 -6.09 -11.68
N VAL A 152 -11.80 -6.54 -10.75
CA VAL A 152 -10.82 -5.69 -10.06
C VAL A 152 -9.44 -5.93 -10.65
N ALA A 153 -8.75 -4.86 -11.07
CA ALA A 153 -7.38 -4.89 -11.57
C ALA A 153 -6.47 -4.15 -10.58
N SER A 154 -5.72 -4.90 -9.78
CA SER A 154 -4.75 -4.38 -8.82
C SER A 154 -3.38 -4.20 -9.48
N VAL A 155 -2.90 -2.96 -9.55
CA VAL A 155 -1.67 -2.61 -10.27
C VAL A 155 -0.46 -2.66 -9.34
N GLU A 156 0.56 -3.41 -9.72
CA GLU A 156 1.88 -3.41 -9.07
C GLU A 156 2.76 -2.37 -9.77
N TYR A 157 2.65 -1.12 -9.35
CA TYR A 157 3.49 -0.04 -9.87
C TYR A 157 4.89 -0.11 -9.26
N ARG A 158 5.90 0.40 -9.99
CA ARG A 158 7.27 0.43 -9.48
C ARG A 158 7.38 1.36 -8.28
N ARG A 159 8.21 1.00 -7.31
CA ARG A 159 8.30 1.68 -6.00
C ARG A 159 9.66 2.34 -5.79
N TYR A 160 9.66 3.33 -4.91
CA TYR A 160 10.87 3.87 -4.32
C TYR A 160 11.48 2.85 -3.34
N PRO A 161 12.82 2.74 -3.21
CA PRO A 161 13.88 3.60 -3.77
C PRO A 161 14.34 3.31 -5.19
N GLU A 162 13.89 2.20 -5.80
CA GLU A 162 14.35 1.77 -7.12
C GLU A 162 13.96 2.76 -8.22
N VAL A 163 12.78 3.38 -8.09
CA VAL A 163 12.32 4.45 -8.99
C VAL A 163 11.87 5.67 -8.22
N HIS A 164 12.05 6.84 -8.84
CA HIS A 164 11.67 8.12 -8.27
C HIS A 164 10.41 8.65 -8.96
N PHE A 165 9.69 9.56 -8.29
CA PHE A 165 8.63 10.31 -8.95
C PHE A 165 9.16 10.99 -10.24
N PRO A 166 8.43 10.95 -11.37
CA PRO A 166 7.03 10.55 -11.57
C PRO A 166 6.79 9.10 -12.03
N VAL A 167 7.81 8.23 -12.00
CA VAL A 167 7.72 6.88 -12.61
C VAL A 167 6.55 6.04 -12.08
N PRO A 168 6.31 5.90 -10.76
CA PRO A 168 5.19 5.11 -10.25
C PRO A 168 3.82 5.63 -10.73
N TYR A 169 3.68 6.95 -10.85
CA TYR A 169 2.46 7.58 -11.35
C TYR A 169 2.24 7.28 -12.84
N LEU A 170 3.31 7.32 -13.64
CA LEU A 170 3.25 6.99 -15.06
C LEU A 170 2.90 5.51 -15.27
N ASP A 171 3.34 4.61 -14.39
CA ASP A 171 2.92 3.21 -14.42
C ASP A 171 1.41 3.09 -14.20
N CYS A 172 0.89 3.68 -13.13
CA CYS A 172 -0.57 3.67 -12.87
C CYS A 172 -1.37 4.22 -14.06
N LEU A 173 -0.89 5.30 -14.68
CA LEU A 173 -1.53 5.90 -15.86
C LEU A 173 -1.48 4.98 -17.09
N ALA A 174 -0.33 4.36 -17.36
CA ALA A 174 -0.14 3.46 -18.50
C ALA A 174 -0.98 2.19 -18.35
N ALA A 175 -1.01 1.60 -17.15
CA ALA A 175 -1.88 0.48 -16.81
C ALA A 175 -3.35 0.86 -16.99
N ALA A 176 -3.75 2.06 -16.58
CA ALA A 176 -5.13 2.53 -16.72
C ALA A 176 -5.58 2.74 -18.16
N LYS A 177 -4.70 3.29 -18.99
CA LYS A 177 -4.97 3.42 -20.43
C LYS A 177 -5.14 2.05 -21.09
N HIS A 178 -4.27 1.08 -20.77
CA HIS A 178 -4.38 -0.27 -21.32
C HIS A 178 -5.58 -1.04 -20.77
N PHE A 179 -5.98 -0.82 -19.52
CA PHE A 179 -7.18 -1.42 -18.96
C PHE A 179 -8.45 -1.01 -19.71
N LEU A 180 -8.49 0.22 -20.22
CA LEU A 180 -9.58 0.75 -21.05
C LEU A 180 -9.48 0.38 -22.54
N SER A 181 -8.48 -0.42 -22.94
CA SER A 181 -8.37 -0.88 -24.32
C SER A 181 -9.50 -1.84 -24.69
N THR A 182 -9.93 -1.82 -25.96
CA THR A 182 -11.01 -2.69 -26.47
C THR A 182 -10.72 -4.17 -26.25
N GLU A 183 -9.46 -4.58 -26.35
CA GLU A 183 -9.00 -5.95 -26.11
C GLU A 183 -9.25 -6.41 -24.67
N VAL A 184 -8.87 -5.58 -23.68
CA VAL A 184 -9.04 -5.90 -22.25
C VAL A 184 -10.52 -5.84 -21.87
N LEU A 185 -11.24 -4.82 -22.33
CA LEU A 185 -12.67 -4.68 -22.09
C LEU A 185 -13.46 -5.88 -22.63
N ALA A 186 -13.16 -6.33 -23.87
CA ALA A 186 -13.80 -7.50 -24.46
C ALA A 186 -13.43 -8.80 -23.71
N LYS A 187 -12.15 -8.97 -23.35
CA LYS A 187 -11.66 -10.17 -22.65
C LYS A 187 -12.36 -10.41 -21.31
N TYR A 188 -12.62 -9.35 -20.55
CA TYR A 188 -13.25 -9.45 -19.23
C TYR A 188 -14.72 -9.03 -19.23
N ALA A 189 -15.30 -8.82 -20.43
CA ALA A 189 -16.65 -8.31 -20.63
C ALA A 189 -16.96 -7.07 -19.78
N ILE A 190 -16.06 -6.10 -19.70
CA ILE A 190 -16.21 -4.90 -18.89
C ILE A 190 -16.96 -3.82 -19.69
N ASP A 191 -17.93 -3.20 -19.03
CA ASP A 191 -18.65 -2.03 -19.55
C ASP A 191 -17.74 -0.78 -19.43
N PRO A 192 -17.33 -0.15 -20.55
CA PRO A 192 -16.50 1.05 -20.53
C PRO A 192 -17.15 2.23 -19.80
N GLU A 193 -18.48 2.30 -19.74
CA GLU A 193 -19.20 3.36 -19.02
C GLU A 193 -19.23 3.14 -17.50
N ARG A 194 -18.80 1.96 -17.03
CA ARG A 194 -18.86 1.54 -15.62
C ARG A 194 -17.49 1.14 -15.09
N VAL A 195 -16.48 1.92 -15.42
CA VAL A 195 -15.11 1.78 -14.89
C VAL A 195 -14.84 2.81 -13.80
N ALA A 196 -14.36 2.34 -12.66
CA ALA A 196 -13.93 3.15 -11.53
C ALA A 196 -12.43 2.96 -11.22
N VAL A 197 -11.87 3.91 -10.49
CA VAL A 197 -10.51 3.84 -9.93
C VAL A 197 -10.64 4.02 -8.41
N SER A 198 -9.90 3.21 -7.65
CA SER A 198 -9.81 3.26 -6.20
C SER A 198 -8.37 3.03 -5.76
N GLY A 199 -8.07 3.36 -4.50
CA GLY A 199 -6.77 3.04 -3.91
C GLY A 199 -6.73 3.31 -2.41
N ALA A 200 -5.75 2.72 -1.73
CA ALA A 200 -5.54 2.90 -0.30
C ALA A 200 -4.50 4.01 -0.02
N SER A 201 -4.81 4.95 0.87
CA SER A 201 -3.91 6.04 1.29
C SER A 201 -3.30 6.79 0.09
N SER A 202 -1.97 6.71 -0.10
CA SER A 202 -1.24 7.28 -1.25
C SER A 202 -1.78 6.87 -2.62
N GLY A 203 -2.32 5.65 -2.75
CA GLY A 203 -2.92 5.15 -3.98
C GLY A 203 -4.30 5.76 -4.29
N GLY A 204 -5.02 6.25 -3.27
CA GLY A 204 -6.30 6.96 -3.43
C GLY A 204 -6.14 8.48 -3.58
N GLY A 205 -5.12 9.06 -2.93
CA GLY A 205 -4.92 10.51 -2.85
C GLY A 205 -4.60 11.22 -4.18
N ILE A 206 -4.19 10.47 -5.21
CA ILE A 206 -3.72 11.05 -6.48
C ILE A 206 -4.73 10.89 -7.63
N TRP A 207 -5.88 10.26 -7.41
CA TRP A 207 -6.93 10.22 -8.44
C TRP A 207 -8.02 11.26 -8.17
N PRO A 208 -7.91 12.49 -8.72
CA PRO A 208 -9.09 13.32 -8.79
C PRO A 208 -10.12 12.57 -9.64
N LEU A 209 -11.27 12.25 -9.03
CA LEU A 209 -12.49 11.69 -9.66
C LEU A 209 -12.89 12.37 -11.00
N ARG A 210 -12.31 13.54 -11.30
CA ARG A 210 -12.49 14.33 -12.52
C ARG A 210 -11.68 13.84 -13.74
N SER A 211 -10.72 12.93 -13.58
CA SER A 211 -9.83 12.43 -14.65
C SER A 211 -10.53 11.44 -15.60
N LEU A 212 -11.39 10.54 -15.09
CA LEU A 212 -12.04 9.52 -15.93
C LEU A 212 -13.18 10.04 -16.82
N ARG A 213 -13.82 11.15 -16.45
CA ARG A 213 -14.95 11.73 -17.23
C ARG A 213 -14.52 12.57 -18.44
N ARG A 214 -13.21 12.74 -18.68
CA ARG A 214 -12.66 13.44 -19.85
C ARG A 214 -11.59 12.58 -20.52
N PHE A 215 -11.98 11.41 -21.02
CA PHE A 215 -11.33 10.85 -22.20
C PHE A 215 -12.17 11.26 -23.42
N PRO A 216 -11.90 12.42 -24.05
CA PRO A 216 -12.44 12.66 -25.37
C PRO A 216 -11.80 11.64 -26.31
N SER A 217 -12.64 10.80 -26.91
CA SER A 217 -12.47 10.24 -28.25
C SER A 217 -11.03 10.28 -28.80
N MET A 218 -10.28 9.21 -28.61
CA MET A 218 -9.15 8.87 -29.48
C MET A 218 -9.36 7.47 -30.01
N THR A 219 -10.00 7.45 -31.18
CA THR A 219 -9.85 6.45 -32.22
C THR A 219 -8.36 6.26 -32.50
N VAL A 220 -7.84 5.04 -32.30
CA VAL A 220 -7.10 4.24 -33.28
C VAL A 220 -7.36 2.77 -32.93
#